data_AF-A0A8I1M969-F1
#
_entry.id   AF-A0A8I1M969-F1
#
_cell.length_a   1.000
_cell.length_b   1.000
_cell.length_c   1.000
_cell.angle_alpha   90.00
_cell.angle_beta   90.00
_cell.angle_gamma   90.00
#
_symmetry.space_group_name_H-M   'P 1'
#
loop_
_entity.id
_entity.type
_entity.pdbx_description
1 polymer ?
#
loop_
_entity_poly.entity_id
_entity_poly.type
_entity_poly.pdbx_seq_one_letter_code
_entity_poly.pdbx_strand_id
1 'polypeptide(L)'
;MKIRFDALRGLARHVIMAGIMIALSAVVAPSPSHAASCTATTNSAFATTIANGHAYTKHKDEFVKGKVIDNLAFPDATIASAGEFATFLEGILDAPSENKSLANSRAAYWDSRTGTIIITNANAGDCGTAFRPTDGVTYYNQQK
;
A
#
# COMPACT_ATOMS: atom_id res chain seq x y z
N MET A 1 -55.65 17.05 44.58
CA MET A 1 -55.96 18.30 45.33
C MET A 1 -55.27 18.21 46.69
N LYS A 2 -54.78 19.35 47.21
CA LYS A 2 -53.89 19.59 48.38
C LYS A 2 -52.39 19.53 48.04
N ILE A 3 -51.80 20.64 47.58
CA ILE A 3 -51.45 21.92 48.27
C ILE A 3 -50.05 21.82 48.90
N ARG A 4 -49.21 22.73 48.42
CA ARG A 4 -47.82 23.00 48.82
C ARG A 4 -47.74 23.49 50.27
N PHE A 5 -46.58 23.31 50.89
CA PHE A 5 -46.10 24.29 51.88
C PHE A 5 -44.60 24.48 51.70
N ASP A 6 -44.25 25.66 51.21
CA ASP A 6 -42.93 26.25 51.30
C ASP A 6 -42.52 26.38 52.77
N ALA A 7 -41.25 26.09 53.08
CA ALA A 7 -40.61 26.64 54.27
C ALA A 7 -39.09 26.77 54.10
N LEU A 8 -38.70 28.05 54.10
CA LEU A 8 -37.52 28.60 54.76
C LEU A 8 -36.11 28.24 54.26
N ARG A 9 -35.60 29.20 53.48
CA ARG A 9 -34.34 29.93 53.70
C ARG A 9 -33.49 29.48 54.91
N GLY A 10 -32.24 29.12 54.63
CA GLY A 10 -31.15 29.09 55.61
C GLY A 10 -29.82 29.30 54.91
N LEU A 11 -29.30 30.53 54.99
CA LEU A 11 -27.94 30.90 54.60
C LEU A 11 -26.93 30.16 55.50
N ALA A 12 -25.96 29.48 54.90
CA ALA A 12 -24.58 29.39 55.39
C ALA A 12 -23.74 28.78 54.26
N ARG A 13 -22.93 29.59 53.57
CA ARG A 13 -21.47 29.59 53.78
C ARG A 13 -20.95 28.17 53.95
N HIS A 14 -20.30 27.64 52.94
CA HIS A 14 -18.94 27.12 52.98
C HIS A 14 -18.56 26.77 51.54
N VAL A 15 -17.68 27.59 50.97
CA VAL A 15 -16.98 27.27 49.73
C VAL A 15 -16.01 26.14 50.10
N ILE A 16 -16.35 24.91 49.75
CA ILE A 16 -15.36 23.84 49.64
C ILE A 16 -15.27 23.53 48.16
N MET A 17 -14.32 24.21 47.53
CA MET A 17 -13.76 23.80 46.24
C MET A 17 -13.24 22.37 46.39
N ALA A 18 -14.09 21.39 46.07
CA ALA A 18 -13.64 20.04 45.78
C ALA A 18 -12.97 20.09 44.40
N GLY A 19 -11.64 20.11 44.42
CA GLY A 19 -10.81 20.13 43.23
C GLY A 19 -11.08 18.92 42.35
N ILE A 20 -11.82 19.12 41.25
CA ILE A 20 -11.75 18.26 40.09
C ILE A 20 -10.53 18.73 39.29
N MET A 21 -9.37 18.18 39.64
CA MET A 21 -8.26 18.10 38.69
C MET A 21 -8.27 16.69 38.13
N ILE A 22 -9.17 16.43 37.19
CA ILE A 22 -8.97 15.35 36.24
C ILE A 22 -7.80 15.84 35.38
N ALA A 23 -6.60 15.41 35.75
CA ALA A 23 -5.45 15.48 34.87
C ALA A 23 -5.75 14.57 33.68
N LEU A 24 -6.39 15.13 32.66
CA LEU A 24 -6.52 14.51 31.35
C LEU A 24 -5.13 14.52 30.74
N SER A 25 -4.31 13.54 31.12
CA SER A 25 -3.07 13.23 30.43
C SER A 25 -3.44 12.86 29.01
N ALA A 26 -3.38 13.84 28.10
CA ALA A 26 -3.37 13.57 26.68
C ALA A 26 -2.10 12.74 26.42
N VAL A 27 -2.28 11.42 26.29
CA VAL A 27 -1.28 10.55 25.71
C VAL A 27 -1.11 10.97 24.26
N VAL A 28 -0.19 11.89 24.00
CA VAL A 28 0.24 12.18 22.64
C VAL A 28 1.01 10.96 22.17
N ALA A 29 0.30 10.02 21.54
CA ALA A 29 0.95 8.94 20.84
C ALA A 29 1.88 9.56 19.78
N PRO A 30 3.18 9.25 19.76
CA PRO A 30 4.04 9.74 18.71
C PRO A 30 3.51 9.21 17.38
N SER A 31 3.10 10.12 16.51
CA SER A 31 2.81 9.80 15.12
C SER A 31 4.05 10.11 14.30
N PRO A 32 4.77 9.09 13.82
CA PRO A 32 5.46 9.19 12.56
C PRO A 32 4.80 8.18 11.62
N SER A 33 3.79 8.64 10.89
CA SER A 33 3.33 7.98 9.67
C SER A 33 4.41 8.14 8.59
N HIS A 34 5.58 7.55 8.79
CA HIS A 34 6.42 7.18 7.67
C HIS A 34 5.78 5.91 7.12
N ALA A 35 5.29 5.95 5.88
CA ALA A 35 4.87 4.71 5.20
C ALA A 35 5.98 3.68 5.43
N ALA A 36 5.62 2.51 5.98
CA ALA A 36 6.60 1.50 6.34
C ALA A 36 7.53 1.24 5.15
N SER A 37 8.84 1.18 5.38
CA SER A 37 9.78 0.81 4.33
C SER A 37 9.59 -0.65 3.94
N CYS A 38 9.97 -1.00 2.71
CA CYS A 38 9.98 -2.37 2.26
C CYS A 38 10.93 -3.22 3.11
N THR A 39 10.47 -4.40 3.55
CA THR A 39 11.29 -5.38 4.29
C THR A 39 11.71 -6.58 3.45
N ALA A 40 11.27 -6.65 2.18
CA ALA A 40 11.59 -7.74 1.29
C ALA A 40 13.08 -7.74 0.93
N THR A 41 13.71 -8.92 1.00
CA THR A 41 15.12 -9.13 0.67
C THR A 41 15.33 -10.22 -0.39
N THR A 42 14.26 -10.91 -0.80
CA THR A 42 14.28 -11.96 -1.82
C THR A 42 13.25 -11.65 -2.91
N ASN A 43 13.44 -12.21 -4.11
CA ASN A 43 12.51 -12.03 -5.22
C ASN A 43 11.08 -12.47 -4.88
N SER A 44 10.94 -13.64 -4.23
CA SER A 44 9.62 -14.13 -3.76
C SER A 44 8.97 -13.16 -2.75
N ALA A 45 9.75 -12.58 -1.84
CA ALA A 45 9.24 -11.59 -0.89
C ALA A 45 8.80 -10.30 -1.60
N PHE A 46 9.60 -9.80 -2.55
CA PHE A 46 9.23 -8.62 -3.37
C PHE A 46 7.95 -8.88 -4.15
N ALA A 47 7.87 -10.01 -4.85
CA ALA A 47 6.72 -10.41 -5.64
C ALA A 47 5.45 -10.50 -4.76
N THR A 48 5.55 -11.16 -3.61
CA THR A 48 4.45 -11.31 -2.66
C THR A 48 3.98 -9.95 -2.13
N THR A 49 4.91 -9.08 -1.71
CA THR A 49 4.53 -7.77 -1.15
C THR A 49 3.95 -6.84 -2.22
N ILE A 50 4.49 -6.83 -3.44
CA ILE A 50 3.94 -6.04 -4.56
C ILE A 50 2.52 -6.53 -4.91
N ALA A 51 2.32 -7.85 -4.99
CA ALA A 51 1.04 -8.43 -5.37
C ALA A 51 -0.06 -8.20 -4.31
N ASN A 52 0.29 -8.23 -3.02
CA ASN A 52 -0.63 -7.92 -1.93
C ASN A 52 -0.76 -6.41 -1.66
N GLY A 53 0.09 -5.59 -2.29
CA GLY A 53 -0.04 -4.14 -2.33
C GLY A 53 -1.05 -3.67 -3.38
N HIS A 54 -0.86 -2.45 -3.88
CA HIS A 54 -1.81 -1.85 -4.81
C HIS A 54 -1.70 -2.37 -6.25
N ALA A 55 -0.62 -3.04 -6.62
CA ALA A 55 -0.33 -3.41 -8.00
C ALA A 55 -1.41 -4.33 -8.57
N TYR A 56 -1.73 -5.43 -7.88
CA TYR A 56 -2.72 -6.40 -8.38
C TYR A 56 -4.10 -5.75 -8.57
N THR A 57 -4.61 -5.08 -7.54
CA THR A 57 -5.95 -4.45 -7.60
C THR A 57 -6.05 -3.43 -8.74
N LYS A 58 -4.97 -2.70 -9.05
CA LYS A 58 -4.95 -1.68 -10.11
C LYS A 58 -4.79 -2.26 -11.50
N HIS A 59 -3.99 -3.31 -11.65
CA HIS A 59 -3.49 -3.75 -12.96
C HIS A 59 -3.96 -5.14 -13.39
N LYS A 60 -4.71 -5.88 -12.57
CA LYS A 60 -5.18 -7.24 -12.88
C LYS A 60 -5.83 -7.40 -14.27
N ASP A 61 -6.52 -6.38 -14.78
CA ASP A 61 -7.21 -6.43 -16.07
C ASP A 61 -6.24 -6.42 -17.28
N GLU A 62 -4.97 -6.09 -17.04
CA GLU A 62 -3.89 -6.17 -18.02
C GLU A 62 -3.39 -7.62 -18.19
N PHE A 63 -3.62 -8.48 -17.20
CA PHE A 63 -3.13 -9.86 -17.11
C PHE A 63 -4.24 -10.89 -17.39
N VAL A 64 -5.11 -10.58 -18.35
CA VAL A 64 -6.16 -11.47 -18.85
C VAL A 64 -5.67 -12.15 -20.12
N LYS A 65 -5.86 -13.47 -20.24
CA LYS A 65 -5.46 -14.23 -21.42
C LYS A 65 -5.95 -13.58 -22.71
N GLY A 66 -5.04 -13.31 -23.64
CA GLY A 66 -5.34 -12.67 -24.92
C GLY A 66 -5.53 -11.15 -24.88
N LYS A 67 -5.45 -10.50 -23.71
CA LYS A 67 -5.48 -9.03 -23.61
C LYS A 67 -4.27 -8.44 -24.34
N VAL A 68 -4.55 -7.65 -25.38
CA VAL A 68 -3.52 -6.98 -26.17
C VAL A 68 -3.19 -5.60 -25.57
N ILE A 69 -1.90 -5.36 -25.32
CA ILE A 69 -1.31 -4.07 -24.92
C ILE A 69 0.00 -3.93 -25.71
N ASP A 70 0.26 -2.77 -26.30
CA ASP A 70 1.41 -2.54 -27.19
C ASP A 70 1.60 -3.65 -28.26
N ASN A 71 0.52 -3.99 -28.96
CA ASN A 71 0.49 -5.06 -29.97
C ASN A 71 0.91 -6.46 -29.46
N LEU A 72 1.00 -6.65 -28.14
CA LEU A 72 1.37 -7.91 -27.50
C LEU A 72 0.18 -8.48 -26.73
N ALA A 73 -0.30 -9.64 -27.14
CA ALA A 73 -1.31 -10.39 -26.39
C ALA A 73 -0.67 -11.00 -25.14
N PHE A 74 -1.36 -10.93 -24.00
CA PHE A 74 -0.94 -11.68 -22.81
C PHE A 74 -1.03 -13.20 -23.11
N PRO A 75 0.10 -13.93 -23.10
CA PRO A 75 0.15 -15.30 -23.59
C PRO A 75 -0.34 -16.34 -22.57
N ASP A 76 -0.26 -16.00 -21.28
CA ASP A 76 -0.50 -16.93 -20.19
C ASP A 76 -1.99 -17.05 -19.85
N ALA A 77 -2.33 -17.99 -18.96
CA ALA A 77 -3.65 -18.04 -18.36
C ALA A 77 -3.95 -16.73 -17.62
N THR A 78 -5.23 -16.33 -17.60
CA THR A 78 -5.66 -15.15 -16.84
C THR A 78 -5.25 -15.29 -15.38
N ILE A 79 -4.55 -14.28 -14.86
CA ILE A 79 -4.18 -14.20 -13.45
C ILE A 79 -5.41 -13.76 -12.67
N ALA A 80 -5.95 -14.66 -11.84
CA ALA A 80 -7.23 -14.49 -11.14
C ALA A 80 -7.06 -14.14 -9.65
N SER A 81 -5.84 -14.18 -9.11
CA SER A 81 -5.58 -13.84 -7.71
C SER A 81 -4.24 -13.13 -7.49
N ALA A 82 -4.11 -12.46 -6.34
CA ALA A 82 -2.84 -11.87 -5.92
C ALA A 82 -1.74 -12.92 -5.72
N GLY A 83 -2.10 -14.15 -5.31
CA GLY A 83 -1.14 -15.25 -5.17
C GLY A 83 -0.57 -15.69 -6.52
N GLU A 84 -1.44 -15.89 -7.52
CA GLU A 84 -1.00 -16.18 -8.89
C GLU A 84 -0.18 -15.03 -9.49
N PHE A 85 -0.55 -13.79 -9.18
CA PHE A 85 0.22 -12.62 -9.58
C PHE A 85 1.60 -12.63 -8.95
N ALA A 86 1.72 -12.93 -7.65
CA ALA A 86 3.01 -13.06 -6.98
C ALA A 86 3.89 -14.13 -7.64
N THR A 87 3.37 -15.33 -7.91
CA THR A 87 4.13 -16.39 -8.60
C THR A 87 4.60 -15.93 -10.00
N PHE A 88 3.75 -15.22 -10.73
CA PHE A 88 4.11 -14.65 -12.02
C PHE A 88 5.22 -13.60 -11.91
N LEU A 89 5.12 -12.68 -10.95
CA LEU A 89 6.14 -11.63 -10.73
C LEU A 89 7.47 -12.22 -10.27
N GLU A 90 7.46 -13.24 -9.42
CA GLU A 90 8.67 -13.94 -8.97
C GLU A 90 9.45 -14.50 -10.16
N GLY A 91 8.77 -15.17 -11.10
CA GLY A 91 9.41 -15.69 -12.31
C GLY A 91 10.09 -14.61 -13.16
N ILE A 92 9.52 -13.41 -13.24
CA ILE A 92 10.12 -12.26 -13.94
C ILE A 92 11.32 -11.70 -13.15
N LEU A 93 11.23 -11.62 -11.83
CA LEU A 93 12.35 -11.14 -11.00
C LEU A 93 13.53 -12.11 -11.03
N ASP A 94 13.28 -13.42 -11.13
CA ASP A 94 14.32 -14.45 -11.22
C ASP A 94 15.01 -14.47 -12.59
N ALA A 95 14.27 -14.23 -13.67
CA ALA A 95 14.79 -14.29 -15.03
C ALA A 95 14.22 -13.15 -15.92
N PRO A 96 14.56 -11.89 -15.65
CA PRO A 96 14.08 -10.77 -16.47
C PRO A 96 14.72 -10.83 -17.86
N SER A 97 14.01 -10.33 -18.88
CA SER A 97 14.62 -10.06 -20.18
C SER A 97 15.70 -8.98 -20.06
N GLU A 98 15.39 -7.90 -19.33
CA GLU A 98 16.31 -6.80 -19.06
C GLU A 98 16.07 -6.25 -17.66
N ASN A 99 17.10 -5.72 -17.00
CA ASN A 99 16.94 -5.00 -15.74
C ASN A 99 17.90 -3.81 -15.64
N LYS A 100 17.54 -2.83 -14.81
CA LYS A 100 18.40 -1.69 -14.51
C LYS A 100 18.10 -1.10 -13.14
N SER A 101 19.13 -0.52 -12.52
CA SER A 101 18.95 0.33 -11.35
C SER A 101 18.35 1.67 -11.75
N LEU A 102 17.50 2.21 -10.89
CA LEU A 102 16.89 3.53 -11.00
C LEU A 102 17.32 4.39 -9.80
N ALA A 103 17.04 5.69 -9.86
CA ALA A 103 17.22 6.59 -8.73
C ALA A 103 16.33 6.21 -7.53
N ASN A 104 16.71 6.68 -6.35
CA ASN A 104 15.94 6.56 -5.10
C ASN A 104 15.66 5.11 -4.64
N SER A 105 16.68 4.25 -4.71
CA SER A 105 16.62 2.86 -4.25
C SER A 105 15.55 2.01 -4.96
N ARG A 106 15.42 2.22 -6.27
CA ARG A 106 14.50 1.50 -7.14
C ARG A 106 15.27 0.69 -8.17
N ALA A 107 14.66 -0.37 -8.66
CA ALA A 107 15.14 -1.12 -9.82
C ALA A 107 13.96 -1.47 -10.74
N ALA A 108 14.21 -1.50 -12.04
CA ALA A 108 13.24 -1.89 -13.05
C ALA A 108 13.63 -3.23 -13.68
N TYR A 109 12.66 -4.11 -13.85
CA TYR A 109 12.78 -5.43 -14.47
C TYR A 109 11.76 -5.50 -15.60
N TRP A 110 12.19 -5.97 -16.76
CA TRP A 110 11.38 -6.06 -17.97
C TRP A 110 11.25 -7.52 -18.39
N ASP A 111 10.02 -7.94 -18.68
CA ASP A 111 9.74 -9.19 -19.38
C ASP A 111 9.16 -8.89 -20.76
N SER A 112 9.98 -9.13 -21.79
CA SER A 112 9.60 -8.91 -23.19
C SER A 112 8.51 -9.87 -23.67
N ARG A 113 8.39 -11.06 -23.06
CA ARG A 113 7.41 -12.08 -23.42
C ARG A 113 5.98 -11.64 -23.13
N THR A 114 5.77 -10.94 -22.03
CA THR A 114 4.44 -10.47 -21.60
C THR A 114 4.26 -8.95 -21.70
N GLY A 115 5.35 -8.20 -21.92
CA GLY A 115 5.33 -6.74 -21.90
C GLY A 115 5.13 -6.20 -20.49
N THR A 116 5.65 -6.89 -19.49
CA THR A 116 5.47 -6.55 -18.07
C THR A 116 6.70 -5.83 -17.56
N ILE A 117 6.47 -4.71 -16.86
CA ILE A 117 7.49 -4.06 -16.04
C ILE A 117 7.21 -4.34 -14.56
N ILE A 118 8.27 -4.64 -13.81
CA ILE A 118 8.27 -4.61 -12.35
C ILE A 118 9.21 -3.50 -11.92
N ILE A 119 8.74 -2.60 -11.05
CA ILE A 119 9.59 -1.60 -10.42
C ILE A 119 9.59 -1.86 -8.92
N THR A 120 10.73 -2.29 -8.39
CA THR A 120 10.93 -2.42 -6.94
C THR A 120 11.26 -1.06 -6.33
N ASN A 121 10.87 -0.85 -5.07
CA ASN A 121 11.15 0.37 -4.32
C ASN A 121 11.32 0.05 -2.84
N ALA A 122 12.57 0.12 -2.34
CA ALA A 122 12.87 -0.17 -0.94
C ALA A 122 12.21 0.82 0.05
N ASN A 123 11.82 2.01 -0.44
CA ASN A 123 11.24 3.08 0.38
C ASN A 123 9.70 3.07 0.38
N ALA A 124 9.06 2.08 -0.24
CA ALA A 124 7.60 1.94 -0.28
C ALA A 124 7.15 0.69 0.49
N GLY A 125 6.03 0.80 1.21
CA GLY A 125 5.52 -0.30 2.04
C GLY A 125 4.99 -1.50 1.26
N ASP A 126 4.57 -1.29 0.01
CA ASP A 126 4.22 -2.35 -0.94
C ASP A 126 5.42 -2.80 -1.79
N CYS A 127 6.64 -2.35 -1.47
CA CYS A 127 7.89 -2.74 -2.12
C CYS A 127 7.99 -2.44 -3.62
N GLY A 128 7.00 -1.79 -4.24
CA GLY A 128 7.03 -1.50 -5.68
C GLY A 128 5.68 -1.58 -6.39
N THR A 129 5.74 -1.78 -7.70
CA THR A 129 4.58 -1.97 -8.58
C THR A 129 4.93 -2.89 -9.74
N ALA A 130 3.92 -3.48 -10.36
CA ALA A 130 4.06 -4.27 -11.57
C ALA A 130 2.82 -4.12 -12.45
N PHE A 131 3.03 -3.96 -13.76
CA PHE A 131 1.98 -3.71 -14.74
C PHE A 131 2.50 -3.88 -16.17
N ARG A 132 1.59 -3.85 -17.16
CA ARG A 132 1.91 -3.85 -18.59
C ARG A 132 1.67 -2.44 -19.16
N PRO A 133 2.72 -1.62 -19.34
CA PRO A 133 2.56 -0.24 -19.81
C PRO A 133 2.01 -0.20 -21.25
N THR A 134 1.21 0.82 -21.56
CA THR A 134 0.64 1.02 -22.91
C THR A 134 1.69 1.17 -24.00
N ASP A 135 2.85 1.73 -23.64
CA ASP A 135 3.96 2.03 -24.55
C ASP A 135 5.07 0.97 -24.46
N GLY A 136 4.77 -0.17 -23.81
CA GLY A 136 5.64 -1.34 -23.69
C GLY A 136 7.07 -1.00 -23.28
N VAL A 137 8.03 -1.48 -24.06
CA VAL A 137 9.47 -1.32 -23.79
C VAL A 137 9.91 0.14 -23.78
N THR A 138 9.19 1.03 -24.47
CA THR A 138 9.47 2.47 -24.44
C THR A 138 9.32 3.03 -23.02
N TYR A 139 8.26 2.63 -22.31
CA TYR A 139 8.05 3.03 -20.91
C TYR A 139 9.20 2.54 -20.00
N TYR A 140 9.63 1.29 -20.19
CA TYR A 140 10.78 0.72 -19.46
C TYR A 140 12.07 1.52 -19.73
N ASN A 141 12.36 1.79 -21.00
CA ASN A 141 13.57 2.53 -21.41
C ASN A 141 13.63 3.94 -20.82
N GLN A 142 12.48 4.58 -20.64
CA GLN A 142 12.38 5.93 -20.07
C GLN A 142 12.49 5.97 -18.53
N GLN A 143 12.41 4.84 -17.82
CA GLN A 143 12.61 4.83 -16.36
C GLN A 143 14.03 5.28 -16.00
N LYS A 144 14.11 6.14 -14.98
CA LYS A 144 15.35 6.71 -14.42
C LYS A 144 15.39 6.58 -12.92
#